data_AF-A0A078G7P7-F1
#
_entry.id   AF-A0A078G7P7-F1
#
_cell.length_a   1.000
_cell.length_b   1.000
_cell.length_c   1.000
_cell.angle_alpha   90.00
_cell.angle_beta   90.00
_cell.angle_gamma   90.00
#
_symmetry.space_group_name_H-M   'P 1'
#
loop_
_entity.id
_entity.type
_entity.pdbx_description
1 polymer ?
#
loop_
_entity_poly.entity_id
_entity_poly.type
_entity_poly.pdbx_seq_one_letter_code
_entity_poly.pdbx_strand_id
1 'polypeptide(L)'
;MASSFSCLAAFFVAILLQFLLVSASTKSIDAICHHVTDKRFCLKTLSAYPPAASATNTFQAVRAAIHIAKSYAEKCRKFTEKTAKENPKPKDQFMDCQDAYLRIILSLRSAAGELKESPETSNYDVMVCTDQTTMVKNLVGKNSDVASNTIMKMTLMMNKLIVIAVGATEALSL
;
A
#
# COMPACT_ATOMS: atom_id res chain seq x y z
N MET A 1 -18.62 2.10 -46.97
CA MET A 1 -17.19 1.77 -46.77
C MET A 1 -16.50 2.66 -45.73
N ALA A 2 -16.90 3.93 -45.54
CA ALA A 2 -16.31 4.82 -44.53
C ALA A 2 -16.50 4.34 -43.06
N SER A 3 -17.67 3.79 -42.68
CA SER A 3 -17.91 3.38 -41.29
C SER A 3 -17.06 2.18 -40.84
N SER A 4 -16.79 1.23 -41.75
CA SER A 4 -15.96 0.05 -41.48
C SER A 4 -14.49 0.44 -41.25
N PHE A 5 -13.98 1.41 -42.02
CA PHE A 5 -12.61 1.92 -41.87
C PHE A 5 -12.44 2.70 -40.56
N SER A 6 -13.44 3.51 -40.18
CA SER A 6 -13.43 4.24 -38.90
C SER A 6 -13.49 3.30 -37.68
N CYS A 7 -14.26 2.21 -37.75
CA CYS A 7 -14.28 1.20 -36.69
C CYS A 7 -12.95 0.45 -36.55
N LEU A 8 -12.31 0.09 -37.67
CA LEU A 8 -10.99 -0.54 -37.68
C LEU A 8 -9.93 0.40 -37.10
N ALA A 9 -9.91 1.67 -37.50
CA ALA A 9 -9.00 2.68 -36.96
C ALA A 9 -9.17 2.87 -35.45
N ALA A 10 -10.40 2.98 -34.97
CA ALA A 10 -10.70 3.08 -33.53
C ALA A 10 -10.21 1.86 -32.74
N PHE A 11 -10.35 0.65 -33.31
CA PHE A 11 -9.86 -0.59 -32.72
C PHE A 11 -8.33 -0.62 -32.61
N PHE A 12 -7.61 -0.25 -33.67
CA PHE A 12 -6.14 -0.17 -33.63
C PHE A 12 -5.64 0.89 -32.63
N VAL A 13 -6.30 2.05 -32.56
CA VAL A 13 -5.97 3.10 -31.58
C VAL A 13 -6.18 2.59 -30.15
N ALA A 14 -7.28 1.89 -29.87
CA ALA A 14 -7.54 1.33 -28.56
C ALA A 14 -6.47 0.31 -28.14
N ILE A 15 -6.04 -0.56 -29.07
CA ILE A 15 -4.97 -1.54 -28.82
C ILE A 15 -3.65 -0.83 -28.52
N LEU A 16 -3.24 0.15 -29.33
CA LEU A 16 -2.02 0.92 -29.10
C LEU A 16 -2.02 1.64 -27.75
N LEU A 17 -3.16 2.23 -27.37
CA LEU A 17 -3.33 2.86 -26.06
C LEU A 17 -3.15 1.86 -24.93
N GLN A 18 -3.73 0.66 -25.03
CA GLN A 18 -3.54 -0.40 -24.03
C GLN A 18 -2.07 -0.81 -23.90
N PHE A 19 -1.34 -0.97 -25.01
CA PHE A 19 0.09 -1.28 -24.98
C PHE A 19 0.92 -0.17 -24.32
N LEU A 20 0.63 1.10 -24.62
CA LEU A 20 1.32 2.24 -24.02
C LEU A 20 1.07 2.32 -22.51
N LEU A 21 -0.17 2.08 -22.07
CA LEU A 21 -0.54 2.07 -20.66
C LEU A 21 0.18 0.95 -19.88
N VAL A 22 0.20 -0.27 -20.43
CA VAL A 22 0.91 -1.41 -19.82
C VAL A 22 2.41 -1.15 -19.74
N SER A 23 3.01 -0.56 -20.77
CA SER A 23 4.44 -0.19 -20.77
C SER A 23 4.75 0.88 -19.70
N ALA A 24 3.93 1.92 -19.62
CA ALA A 24 4.10 2.99 -18.64
C ALA A 24 3.94 2.51 -17.19
N SER A 25 2.94 1.65 -16.94
CA SER A 25 2.72 1.09 -15.61
C SER A 25 3.83 0.14 -15.20
N THR A 26 4.31 -0.71 -16.12
CA THR A 26 5.46 -1.61 -15.87
C THR A 26 6.69 -0.81 -15.50
N LYS A 27 7.05 0.23 -16.26
CA LYS A 27 8.18 1.12 -15.94
C LYS A 27 8.04 1.77 -14.57
N SER A 28 6.84 2.23 -14.22
CA SER A 28 6.56 2.89 -12.94
C SER A 28 6.66 1.91 -11.77
N ILE A 29 6.13 0.69 -11.93
CA ILE A 29 6.20 -0.39 -10.94
C ILE A 29 7.65 -0.85 -10.76
N ASP A 30 8.41 -1.01 -11.84
CA ASP A 30 9.82 -1.40 -11.78
C ASP A 30 10.66 -0.35 -11.05
N ALA A 31 10.40 0.94 -11.30
CA ALA A 31 11.05 2.03 -10.58
C ALA A 31 10.81 1.90 -9.06
N ILE A 32 9.57 1.73 -8.63
CA ILE A 32 9.23 1.52 -7.21
C ILE A 32 9.92 0.27 -6.65
N CYS A 33 9.79 -0.86 -7.34
CA CYS A 33 10.32 -2.13 -6.86
C CYS A 33 11.85 -2.24 -6.98
N HIS A 34 12.54 -1.24 -7.54
CA HIS A 34 14.00 -1.14 -7.45
C HIS A 34 14.46 -0.82 -6.02
N HIS A 35 13.66 -0.05 -5.29
CA HIS A 35 13.94 0.47 -3.93
C HIS A 35 13.52 -0.47 -2.79
N VAL A 36 13.10 -1.71 -3.11
CA VAL A 36 12.60 -2.65 -2.10
C VAL A 36 13.40 -3.94 -2.07
N THR A 37 13.56 -4.52 -0.87
CA THR A 37 14.29 -5.77 -0.69
C THR A 37 13.57 -6.97 -1.33
N ASP A 38 12.25 -7.11 -1.10
CA ASP A 38 11.44 -8.21 -1.66
C ASP A 38 10.80 -7.77 -2.99
N LYS A 39 11.63 -7.70 -4.03
CA LYS A 39 11.22 -7.25 -5.38
C LYS A 39 10.07 -8.08 -5.94
N ARG A 40 10.10 -9.41 -5.73
CA ARG A 40 9.06 -10.32 -6.23
C ARG A 40 7.71 -10.01 -5.59
N PHE A 41 7.67 -9.81 -4.28
CA PHE A 41 6.44 -9.44 -3.59
C PHE A 41 5.94 -8.06 -4.03
N CYS A 42 6.83 -7.09 -4.22
CA CYS A 42 6.47 -5.76 -4.71
C CYS A 42 5.83 -5.81 -6.10
N LEU A 43 6.49 -6.44 -7.07
CA LEU A 43 5.98 -6.59 -8.43
C LEU A 43 4.61 -7.27 -8.42
N LYS A 44 4.50 -8.42 -7.73
CA LYS A 44 3.23 -9.15 -7.64
C LYS A 44 2.13 -8.29 -7.03
N THR A 45 2.43 -7.56 -5.97
CA THR A 45 1.46 -6.72 -5.25
C THR A 45 0.98 -5.56 -6.12
N LEU A 46 1.90 -4.79 -6.72
CA LEU A 46 1.54 -3.61 -7.50
C LEU A 46 0.91 -3.97 -8.85
N SER A 47 1.40 -4.99 -9.55
CA SER A 47 0.79 -5.45 -10.81
C SER A 47 -0.60 -6.02 -10.62
N ALA A 48 -0.91 -6.60 -9.45
CA ALA A 48 -2.25 -7.09 -9.13
C ALA A 48 -3.20 -5.99 -8.62
N TYR A 49 -2.69 -4.79 -8.33
CA TYR A 49 -3.48 -3.69 -7.79
C TYR A 49 -3.88 -2.73 -8.92
N PRO A 50 -5.17 -2.66 -9.32
CA PRO A 50 -5.57 -1.95 -10.54
C PRO A 50 -5.10 -0.49 -10.61
N PRO A 51 -5.19 0.33 -9.54
CA PRO A 51 -4.69 1.71 -9.59
C PRO A 51 -3.18 1.85 -9.85
N ALA A 52 -2.38 0.85 -9.48
CA ALA A 52 -0.95 0.83 -9.80
C ALA A 52 -0.71 0.26 -11.21
N ALA A 53 -1.41 -0.82 -11.58
CA ALA A 53 -1.29 -1.46 -12.88
C ALA A 53 -1.79 -0.58 -14.05
N SER A 54 -2.67 0.40 -13.79
CA SER A 54 -3.15 1.37 -14.76
C SER A 54 -2.48 2.75 -14.65
N ALA A 55 -1.49 2.90 -13.77
CA ALA A 55 -0.79 4.16 -13.59
C ALA A 55 -0.06 4.57 -14.87
N THR A 56 -0.25 5.82 -15.30
CA THR A 56 0.38 6.36 -16.51
C THR A 56 1.75 7.00 -16.26
N ASN A 57 2.13 7.15 -14.99
CA ASN A 57 3.41 7.70 -14.55
C ASN A 57 3.75 7.23 -13.12
N THR A 58 5.01 7.42 -12.73
CA THR A 58 5.53 7.03 -11.41
C THR A 58 4.74 7.68 -10.28
N PHE A 59 4.39 8.97 -10.38
CA PHE A 59 3.64 9.67 -9.35
C PHE A 59 2.29 9.00 -9.04
N GLN A 60 1.54 8.56 -10.06
CA GLN A 60 0.30 7.81 -9.88
C GLN A 60 0.54 6.43 -9.24
N ALA A 61 1.58 5.71 -9.67
CA ALA A 61 1.93 4.42 -9.11
C ALA A 61 2.33 4.53 -7.63
N VAL A 62 3.04 5.60 -7.24
CA VAL A 62 3.42 5.86 -5.86
C VAL A 62 2.22 6.20 -4.99
N ARG A 63 1.30 7.04 -5.48
CA ARG A 63 0.01 7.26 -4.79
C ARG A 63 -0.77 5.97 -4.60
N ALA A 64 -0.75 5.08 -5.60
CA ALA A 64 -1.39 3.77 -5.51
C ALA A 64 -0.72 2.87 -4.45
N ALA A 65 0.62 2.89 -4.36
CA ALA A 65 1.39 2.16 -3.35
C ALA A 65 1.11 2.65 -1.91
N ILE A 66 1.00 3.97 -1.69
CA ILE A 66 0.59 4.51 -0.39
C ILE A 66 -0.87 4.13 -0.09
N HIS A 67 -1.74 4.17 -1.10
CA HIS A 67 -3.15 3.84 -0.92
C HIS A 67 -3.37 2.36 -0.55
N ILE A 68 -2.66 1.41 -1.17
CA ILE A 68 -2.80 -0.01 -0.82
C ILE A 68 -2.38 -0.26 0.64
N ALA A 69 -1.28 0.36 1.10
CA ALA A 69 -0.86 0.30 2.49
C ALA A 69 -1.93 0.87 3.42
N LYS A 70 -2.49 2.05 3.10
CA LYS A 70 -3.52 2.70 3.90
C LYS A 70 -4.80 1.86 3.99
N SER A 71 -5.25 1.32 2.87
CA SER A 71 -6.44 0.45 2.82
C SER A 71 -6.24 -0.82 3.66
N TYR A 72 -5.03 -1.39 3.64
CA TYR A 72 -4.71 -2.53 4.48
C TYR A 72 -4.65 -2.16 5.97
N ALA A 73 -4.12 -0.98 6.32
CA ALA A 73 -4.15 -0.47 7.69
C ALA A 73 -5.59 -0.28 8.20
N GLU A 74 -6.50 0.23 7.37
CA GLU A 74 -7.93 0.32 7.67
C GLU A 74 -8.56 -1.06 7.95
N LYS A 75 -8.18 -2.07 7.16
CA LYS A 75 -8.59 -3.47 7.40
C LYS A 75 -8.07 -3.97 8.75
N CYS A 76 -6.82 -3.70 9.07
CA CYS A 76 -6.21 -4.07 10.36
C CYS A 76 -6.94 -3.40 11.53
N ARG A 77 -7.17 -2.09 11.44
CA ARG A 77 -7.91 -1.33 12.47
C ARG A 77 -9.30 -1.88 12.73
N LYS A 78 -10.05 -2.18 11.66
CA LYS A 78 -11.41 -2.76 11.77
C LYS A 78 -11.38 -4.14 12.43
N PHE A 79 -10.39 -4.96 12.10
CA PHE A 79 -10.23 -6.27 12.73
C PHE A 79 -9.96 -6.13 14.22
N THR A 80 -8.99 -5.31 14.62
CA THR A 80 -8.66 -5.09 16.04
C THR A 80 -9.80 -4.48 16.84
N GLU A 81 -10.54 -3.52 16.26
CA GLU A 81 -11.74 -2.94 16.87
C GLU A 81 -12.79 -4.02 17.16
N LYS A 82 -13.06 -4.88 16.17
CA LYS A 82 -13.99 -6.00 16.34
C LYS A 82 -13.50 -6.98 17.41
N THR A 83 -12.23 -7.36 17.35
CA THR A 83 -11.61 -8.27 18.32
C THR A 83 -11.69 -7.73 19.74
N ALA A 84 -11.45 -6.43 19.96
CA ALA A 84 -11.55 -5.80 21.27
C ALA A 84 -12.98 -5.84 21.84
N LYS A 85 -14.01 -5.78 20.99
CA LYS A 85 -15.41 -5.91 21.40
C LYS A 85 -15.78 -7.35 21.76
N GLU A 86 -15.24 -8.32 21.02
CA GLU A 86 -15.58 -9.74 21.15
C GLU A 86 -14.75 -10.48 22.22
N ASN A 87 -13.55 -9.98 22.54
CA ASN A 87 -12.63 -10.63 23.47
C ASN A 87 -12.32 -9.69 24.64
N PRO A 88 -12.97 -9.84 25.81
CA PRO A 88 -12.82 -8.92 26.93
C PRO A 88 -11.44 -9.00 27.60
N LYS A 89 -10.64 -10.04 27.35
CA LYS A 89 -9.26 -10.16 27.84
C LYS A 89 -8.34 -10.69 26.72
N PRO A 90 -7.30 -9.95 26.30
CA PRO A 90 -6.86 -8.63 26.74
C PRO A 90 -7.45 -7.49 25.88
N LYS A 91 -8.66 -7.01 26.21
CA LYS A 91 -9.34 -5.93 25.46
C LYS A 91 -8.47 -4.70 25.24
N ASP A 92 -7.76 -4.25 26.28
CA ASP A 92 -6.95 -3.04 26.23
C ASP A 92 -5.80 -3.17 25.21
N GLN A 93 -5.15 -4.34 25.15
CA GLN A 93 -4.11 -4.59 24.14
C GLN A 93 -4.66 -4.51 22.72
N PHE A 94 -5.88 -4.98 22.48
CA PHE A 94 -6.52 -4.88 21.16
C PHE A 94 -6.94 -3.45 20.82
N MET A 95 -7.33 -2.65 21.82
CA MET A 95 -7.57 -1.22 21.65
C MET A 95 -6.26 -0.46 21.34
N ASP A 96 -5.16 -0.77 22.01
CA ASP A 96 -3.85 -0.18 21.70
C ASP A 96 -3.40 -0.55 20.28
N CYS A 97 -3.65 -1.80 19.85
CA CYS A 97 -3.39 -2.21 18.47
C CYS A 97 -4.24 -1.43 17.47
N GLN A 98 -5.52 -1.18 17.79
CA GLN A 98 -6.42 -0.38 16.96
C GLN A 98 -5.88 1.05 16.81
N ASP A 99 -5.42 1.67 17.90
CA ASP A 99 -4.88 3.03 17.88
C ASP A 99 -3.56 3.11 17.11
N ALA A 100 -2.70 2.10 17.22
CA ALA A 100 -1.50 1.99 16.39
C ALA A 100 -1.86 1.93 14.88
N TYR A 101 -2.86 1.13 14.49
CA TYR A 101 -3.32 1.11 13.09
C TYR A 101 -3.98 2.43 12.67
N LEU A 102 -4.67 3.13 13.56
CA LEU A 102 -5.18 4.47 13.28
C LEU A 102 -4.04 5.45 12.99
N ARG A 103 -2.96 5.42 13.78
CA ARG A 103 -1.76 6.24 13.55
C ARG A 103 -1.13 5.96 12.18
N ILE A 104 -1.01 4.69 11.79
CA ILE A 104 -0.56 4.30 10.43
C ILE A 104 -1.45 4.92 9.35
N ILE A 105 -2.78 4.88 9.50
CA ILE A 105 -3.71 5.46 8.52
C ILE A 105 -3.51 6.98 8.38
N LEU A 106 -3.28 7.66 9.49
CA LEU A 106 -3.06 9.12 9.51
C LEU A 106 -1.71 9.48 8.87
N SER A 107 -0.64 8.78 9.22
CA SER A 107 0.68 8.97 8.61
C SER A 107 0.65 8.70 7.09
N LEU A 108 0.02 7.61 6.65
CA LEU A 108 -0.11 7.33 5.20
C LEU A 108 -1.00 8.36 4.47
N ARG A 109 -1.96 8.97 5.16
CA ARG A 109 -2.75 10.08 4.59
C ARG A 109 -1.90 11.34 4.46
N SER A 110 -1.10 11.64 5.48
CA SER A 110 -0.16 12.77 5.49
C SER A 110 0.86 12.61 4.36
N ALA A 111 1.52 11.45 4.28
CA ALA A 111 2.43 11.10 3.18
C ALA A 111 1.81 11.30 1.79
N ALA A 112 0.56 10.87 1.58
CA ALA A 112 -0.12 11.06 0.31
C ALA A 112 -0.42 12.52 -0.03
N GLY A 113 -0.61 13.38 0.97
CA GLY A 113 -0.84 14.82 0.82
C GLY A 113 0.44 15.58 0.48
N GLU A 114 1.55 15.21 1.13
CA GLU A 114 2.85 15.88 0.98
C GLU A 114 3.62 15.45 -0.27
N LEU A 115 3.22 14.36 -0.93
CA LEU A 115 3.94 13.74 -2.04
C LEU A 115 4.36 14.70 -3.17
N LYS A 116 3.58 15.77 -3.42
CA LYS A 116 3.90 16.79 -4.43
C LYS A 116 4.83 17.88 -3.95
N GLU A 117 4.81 18.16 -2.66
CA GLU A 117 5.47 19.30 -2.05
C GLU A 117 6.85 18.90 -1.51
N SER A 118 6.92 17.75 -0.83
CA SER A 118 8.16 17.14 -0.36
C SER A 118 8.05 15.62 -0.35
N PRO A 119 8.60 14.95 -1.38
CA PRO A 119 8.76 13.49 -1.38
C PRO A 119 9.53 12.96 -0.16
N GLU A 120 10.46 13.73 0.39
CA GLU A 120 11.25 13.36 1.58
C GLU A 120 10.39 13.35 2.84
N THR A 121 9.53 14.35 3.02
CA THR A 121 8.61 14.41 4.17
C THR A 121 7.56 13.30 4.05
N SER A 122 7.06 13.08 2.82
CA SER A 122 6.20 11.94 2.50
C SER A 122 6.87 10.60 2.83
N ASN A 123 8.15 10.43 2.50
CA ASN A 123 8.91 9.23 2.84
C ASN A 123 9.04 9.03 4.35
N TYR A 124 9.41 10.09 5.08
CA TYR A 124 9.51 10.06 6.53
C TYR A 124 8.19 9.64 7.19
N ASP A 125 7.06 10.20 6.75
CA ASP A 125 5.72 9.83 7.24
C ASP A 125 5.40 8.34 7.03
N VAL A 126 5.81 7.77 5.90
CA VAL A 126 5.66 6.32 5.67
C VAL A 126 6.58 5.53 6.61
N MET A 127 7.83 5.95 6.80
CA MET A 127 8.80 5.25 7.65
C MET A 127 8.33 5.13 9.11
N VAL A 128 7.74 6.20 9.66
CA VAL A 128 7.19 6.24 11.04
C VAL A 128 6.10 5.18 11.27
N CYS A 129 5.44 4.68 10.21
CA CYS A 129 4.47 3.59 10.33
C CYS A 129 5.12 2.30 10.89
N THR A 130 6.42 2.10 10.70
CA THR A 130 7.16 0.94 11.20
C THR A 130 7.17 0.89 12.73
N ASP A 131 7.21 2.03 13.40
CA ASP A 131 7.17 2.09 14.87
C ASP A 131 5.83 1.57 15.40
N GLN A 132 4.74 1.94 14.74
CA GLN A 132 3.39 1.50 15.10
C GLN A 132 3.23 -0.02 14.91
N THR A 133 3.76 -0.57 13.82
CA THR A 133 3.75 -2.04 13.64
C THR A 133 4.63 -2.75 14.67
N THR A 134 5.71 -2.12 15.12
CA THR A 134 6.56 -2.65 16.20
C THR A 134 5.84 -2.67 17.53
N MET A 135 5.09 -1.61 17.84
CA MET A 135 4.19 -1.58 18.98
C MET A 135 3.17 -2.73 18.93
N VAL A 136 2.48 -2.91 17.80
CA VAL A 136 1.49 -4.01 17.65
C VAL A 136 2.14 -5.37 17.87
N LYS A 137 3.28 -5.66 17.23
CA LYS A 137 4.01 -6.93 17.43
C LYS A 137 4.35 -7.17 18.90
N ASN A 138 4.75 -6.14 19.63
CA ASN A 138 5.09 -6.26 21.05
C ASN A 138 3.86 -6.51 21.93
N LEU A 139 2.72 -5.90 21.61
CA LEU A 139 1.46 -6.08 22.34
C LEU A 139 0.91 -7.50 22.22
N VAL A 140 0.93 -8.08 21.01
CA VAL A 140 0.30 -9.38 20.75
C VAL A 140 1.28 -10.55 20.67
N GLY A 141 2.59 -10.29 20.55
CA GLY A 141 3.58 -11.31 20.19
C GLY A 141 3.84 -12.39 21.24
N LYS A 142 3.42 -12.19 22.49
CA LYS A 142 3.52 -13.19 23.56
C LYS A 142 2.22 -13.98 23.77
N ASN A 143 1.14 -13.59 23.11
CA ASN A 143 -0.16 -14.20 23.29
C ASN A 143 -0.31 -15.41 22.36
N SER A 144 -0.89 -16.50 22.86
CA SER A 144 -1.08 -17.74 22.09
C SER A 144 -2.47 -17.84 21.45
N ASP A 145 -3.36 -16.89 21.70
CA ASP A 145 -4.74 -16.93 21.19
C ASP A 145 -4.81 -16.68 19.68
N VAL A 146 -5.90 -17.14 19.06
CA VAL A 146 -6.11 -17.06 17.60
C VAL A 146 -6.17 -15.63 17.10
N ALA A 147 -6.73 -14.71 17.90
CA ALA A 147 -6.89 -13.32 17.50
C ALA A 147 -5.54 -12.59 17.48
N SER A 148 -4.74 -12.74 18.54
CA SER A 148 -3.36 -12.23 18.61
C SER A 148 -2.49 -12.75 17.47
N ASN A 149 -2.57 -14.05 17.17
CA ASN A 149 -1.87 -14.66 16.03
C ASN A 149 -2.33 -14.09 14.68
N THR A 150 -3.62 -13.80 14.54
CA THR A 150 -4.17 -13.18 13.32
C THR A 150 -3.70 -11.74 13.19
N ILE A 151 -3.72 -10.95 14.27
CA ILE A 151 -3.20 -9.59 14.30
C ILE A 151 -1.72 -9.59 13.92
N MET A 152 -0.90 -10.47 14.51
CA MET A 152 0.51 -10.63 14.16
C MET A 152 0.74 -10.86 12.66
N LYS A 153 0.00 -11.81 12.05
CA LYS A 153 0.09 -12.07 10.60
C LYS A 153 -0.30 -10.86 9.77
N MET A 154 -1.35 -10.14 10.18
CA MET A 154 -1.75 -8.89 9.53
C MET A 154 -0.67 -7.83 9.67
N THR A 155 -0.05 -7.68 10.85
CA THR A 155 1.06 -6.73 11.07
C THR A 155 2.26 -7.05 10.18
N LEU A 156 2.62 -8.33 10.02
CA LEU A 156 3.70 -8.72 9.13
C LEU A 156 3.41 -8.37 7.66
N MET A 157 2.17 -8.53 7.21
CA MET A 157 1.75 -8.09 5.88
C MET A 157 1.77 -6.56 5.77
N MET A 158 1.33 -5.85 6.80
CA MET A 158 1.40 -4.39 6.87
C MET A 158 2.84 -3.89 6.74
N ASN A 159 3.82 -4.54 7.39
CA ASN A 159 5.24 -4.23 7.24
C ASN A 159 5.70 -4.34 5.78
N LYS A 160 5.30 -5.40 5.09
CA LYS A 160 5.66 -5.57 3.67
C LYS A 160 5.07 -4.46 2.81
N LEU A 161 3.85 -4.02 3.10
CA LEU A 161 3.21 -2.91 2.38
C LEU A 161 3.83 -1.55 2.72
N ILE A 162 4.25 -1.33 3.98
CA ILE A 162 5.02 -0.14 4.37
C ILE A 162 6.34 -0.08 3.60
N VAL A 163 7.08 -1.20 3.52
CA VAL A 163 8.32 -1.26 2.73
C VAL A 163 8.09 -0.91 1.26
N ILE A 164 7.00 -1.37 0.65
CA ILE A 164 6.63 -0.96 -0.70
C ILE A 164 6.35 0.54 -0.78
N ALA A 165 5.61 1.10 0.19
CA ALA A 165 5.30 2.53 0.22
C ALA A 165 6.55 3.41 0.45
N VAL A 166 7.52 2.96 1.25
CA VAL A 166 8.83 3.64 1.43
C VAL A 166 9.59 3.63 0.10
N GLY A 167 9.76 2.47 -0.53
CA GLY A 167 10.43 2.39 -1.82
C GLY A 167 9.71 3.20 -2.91
N ALA A 168 8.39 3.36 -2.78
CA ALA A 168 7.61 4.17 -3.69
C ALA A 168 7.92 5.67 -3.56
N THR A 169 8.03 6.20 -2.34
CA THR A 169 8.39 7.61 -2.13
C THR A 169 9.85 7.88 -2.49
N GLU A 170 10.77 6.93 -2.29
CA GLU A 170 12.15 7.02 -2.79
C GLU A 170 12.23 7.15 -4.31
N ALA A 171 11.36 6.46 -5.05
CA ALA A 171 11.32 6.51 -6.51
C ALA A 171 10.92 7.89 -7.08
N LEU A 172 10.48 8.84 -6.24
CA LEU A 172 10.19 10.24 -6.62
C LEU A 172 11.25 11.23 -6.14
N SER A 173 12.18 10.81 -5.30
CA SER A 173 13.16 11.68 -4.63
C SER A 173 14.49 11.81 -5.42
N LEU A 174 14.47 11.51 -6.72
CA LEU A 174 15.63 11.51 -7.63
C LEU A 174 15.43 12.44 -8.83
#